data_AF-A0A1M6R8V6-F1
#
_entry.id   AF-A0A1M6R8V6-F1
#
_cell.length_a   1.000
_cell.length_b   1.000
_cell.length_c   1.000
_cell.angle_alpha   90.00
_cell.angle_beta   90.00
_cell.angle_gamma   90.00
#
_symmetry.space_group_name_H-M   'P 1'
#
loop_
_entity.id
_entity.type
_entity.pdbx_description
1 polymer ?
#
loop_
_entity_poly.entity_id
_entity_poly.type
_entity_poly.pdbx_seq_one_letter_code
_entity_poly.pdbx_strand_id
1 'polypeptide(L)'
;MKFRLPFIAILFSVYCLSQNIVSNVDAIVNTEMKERKIPGMQIAVVQNGKIVLNKSYGVASIQNDLPVKNTSIFPINSTTKVFTAVAVMQLVEQGKIGLSEPISKYLENLPSEWQKITVEQLMTHISGLPDILSVLDPATGSLGAMRTENVMWEKIKLAPLNFKTGERLSYNQTNYYLLGKIIEKVSGDSFVNFVTQNQFNRVGMKNTQFGDSRSIIPNYAPTYRGSVSKVGEKIKNAIFV
;
A
#
# COMPACT_ATOMS: atom_id res chain seq x y z
N MET A 1 64.27 30.75 1.92
CA MET A 1 63.90 29.32 1.94
C MET A 1 62.40 29.24 2.29
N LYS A 2 61.53 28.96 1.31
CA LYS A 2 60.06 28.92 1.49
C LYS A 2 59.63 27.49 1.81
N PHE A 3 59.21 27.21 3.04
CA PHE A 3 58.55 25.96 3.39
C PHE A 3 57.04 26.11 3.24
N ARG A 4 56.44 25.36 2.30
CA ARG A 4 55.01 25.09 2.23
C ARG A 4 54.79 23.70 2.81
N LEU A 5 54.04 23.57 3.91
CA LEU A 5 53.53 22.30 4.42
C LEU A 5 52.05 22.12 4.02
N PRO A 6 51.57 20.88 3.82
CA PRO A 6 50.45 20.58 2.95
C PRO A 6 49.09 20.64 3.64
N PHE A 7 48.11 21.08 2.87
CA PHE A 7 46.68 21.20 3.19
C PHE A 7 45.95 19.84 3.06
N ILE A 8 46.54 18.73 3.53
CA ILE A 8 46.04 17.35 3.31
C ILE A 8 45.79 16.63 4.64
N ALA A 9 44.99 17.23 5.53
CA ALA A 9 44.60 16.54 6.78
C ALA A 9 43.13 16.75 7.19
N ILE A 10 42.30 17.40 6.37
CA ILE A 10 40.90 17.72 6.71
C ILE A 10 39.87 16.90 5.89
N LEU A 11 40.32 15.94 5.06
CA LEU A 11 39.43 15.11 4.24
C LEU A 11 39.12 13.71 4.80
N PHE A 12 39.74 13.30 5.91
CA PHE A 12 39.56 11.93 6.45
C PHE A 12 38.48 11.81 7.54
N SER A 13 38.11 12.88 8.23
CA SER A 13 37.18 12.80 9.37
C SER A 13 35.70 12.71 8.98
N VAL A 14 35.33 13.13 7.76
CA VAL A 14 33.93 13.12 7.30
C VAL A 14 33.47 11.73 6.82
N TYR A 15 34.40 10.86 6.40
CA TYR A 15 34.06 9.51 5.93
C TYR A 15 33.69 8.52 7.04
N CYS A 16 34.12 8.76 8.28
CA CYS A 16 33.95 7.79 9.37
C CYS A 16 32.51 7.77 9.92
N LEU A 17 31.78 8.89 9.84
CA LEU A 17 30.39 8.97 10.31
C LEU A 17 29.40 8.27 9.36
N SER A 18 29.67 8.24 8.06
CA SER A 18 28.80 7.59 7.07
C SER A 18 28.86 6.05 7.13
N GLN A 19 29.99 5.47 7.56
CA GLN A 19 30.15 4.02 7.62
C GLN A 19 29.34 3.39 8.76
N ASN A 20 29.22 4.09 9.90
CA ASN A 20 28.52 3.59 11.09
C ASN A 20 27.00 3.47 10.94
N ILE A 21 26.35 4.32 10.14
CA ILE A 21 24.89 4.24 9.93
C ILE A 21 24.56 3.05 9.01
N VAL A 22 25.33 2.86 7.94
CA VAL A 22 25.08 1.81 6.94
C VAL A 22 25.32 0.41 7.53
N SER A 23 26.38 0.23 8.33
CA SER A 23 26.69 -1.08 8.95
C SER A 23 25.61 -1.56 9.91
N ASN A 24 24.96 -0.64 10.64
CA ASN A 24 23.89 -0.99 11.58
C ASN A 24 22.61 -1.39 10.85
N VAL A 25 22.26 -0.73 9.74
CA VAL A 25 21.08 -1.11 8.94
C VAL A 25 21.28 -2.47 8.29
N ASP A 26 22.44 -2.74 7.70
CA ASP A 26 22.73 -4.05 7.09
C ASP A 26 22.59 -5.20 8.10
N ALA A 27 23.11 -5.03 9.33
CA ALA A 27 23.01 -6.04 10.36
C ALA A 27 21.55 -6.31 10.79
N ILE A 28 20.75 -5.25 10.96
CA ILE A 28 19.32 -5.38 11.29
C ILE A 28 18.57 -6.07 10.17
N VAL A 29 18.75 -5.62 8.92
CA VAL A 29 18.04 -6.16 7.76
C VAL A 29 18.38 -7.63 7.53
N ASN A 30 19.66 -8.00 7.59
CA ASN A 30 20.07 -9.39 7.42
C ASN A 30 19.52 -10.29 8.54
N THR A 31 19.49 -9.81 9.78
CA THR A 31 18.88 -10.53 10.91
C THR A 31 17.39 -10.75 10.67
N GLU A 32 16.63 -9.68 10.39
CA GLU A 32 15.18 -9.76 10.14
C GLU A 32 14.84 -10.64 8.94
N MET A 33 15.59 -10.52 7.84
CA MET A 33 15.40 -11.36 6.66
C MET A 33 15.63 -12.84 6.97
N LYS A 34 16.68 -13.17 7.75
CA LYS A 34 16.98 -14.54 8.15
C LYS A 34 15.92 -15.10 9.09
N GLU A 35 15.54 -14.37 10.14
CA GLU A 35 14.59 -14.84 11.15
C GLU A 35 13.18 -15.02 10.57
N ARG A 36 12.74 -14.08 9.73
CA ARG A 36 11.40 -14.10 9.11
C ARG A 36 11.37 -14.86 7.80
N LYS A 37 12.51 -15.37 7.34
CA LYS A 37 12.68 -16.06 6.05
C LYS A 37 12.19 -15.21 4.87
N ILE A 38 12.50 -13.91 4.89
CA ILE A 38 12.16 -12.97 3.81
C ILE A 38 13.14 -13.21 2.65
N PRO A 39 12.67 -13.63 1.46
CA PRO A 39 13.56 -13.98 0.35
C PRO A 39 14.32 -12.78 -0.22
N GLY A 40 13.66 -11.63 -0.30
CA GLY A 40 14.23 -10.41 -0.85
C GLY A 40 13.54 -9.16 -0.32
N MET A 41 14.29 -8.07 -0.28
CA MET A 41 13.84 -6.78 0.25
C MET A 41 14.56 -5.62 -0.46
N GLN A 42 13.88 -4.50 -0.62
CA GLN A 42 14.49 -3.22 -0.96
C GLN A 42 14.17 -2.19 0.12
N ILE A 43 15.19 -1.43 0.56
CA ILE A 43 15.04 -0.38 1.56
C ILE A 43 15.56 0.92 0.98
N ALA A 44 14.78 1.99 1.17
CA ALA A 44 15.23 3.36 1.05
C ALA A 44 15.03 4.10 2.38
N VAL A 45 16.04 4.83 2.83
CA VAL A 45 15.97 5.70 4.02
C VAL A 45 16.12 7.15 3.57
N VAL A 46 15.15 7.98 3.93
CA VAL A 46 15.17 9.42 3.63
C VAL A 46 15.39 10.18 4.93
N GLN A 47 16.42 11.03 4.97
CA GLN A 47 16.72 11.90 6.09
C GLN A 47 16.99 13.31 5.56
N ASN A 48 16.34 14.32 6.14
CA ASN A 48 16.49 15.72 5.73
C ASN A 48 16.29 15.94 4.22
N GLY A 49 15.27 15.27 3.64
CA GLY A 49 14.94 15.36 2.22
C GLY A 49 15.92 14.65 1.27
N LYS A 50 16.90 13.90 1.79
CA LYS A 50 17.89 13.17 0.98
C LYS A 50 17.79 11.67 1.24
N ILE A 51 17.95 10.88 0.19
CA ILE A 51 18.10 9.43 0.30
C ILE A 51 19.51 9.15 0.85
N VAL A 52 19.58 8.66 2.09
CA VAL A 52 20.85 8.32 2.77
C VAL A 52 21.18 6.82 2.67
N LEU A 53 20.19 6.00 2.29
CA LEU A 53 20.36 4.58 1.96
C LEU A 53 19.36 4.21 0.87
N ASN A 54 19.81 3.45 -0.14
CA ASN A 54 18.95 2.78 -1.12
C ASN A 54 19.61 1.45 -1.49
N LYS A 55 19.13 0.35 -0.93
CA LYS A 55 19.79 -0.95 -1.03
C LYS A 55 18.80 -2.08 -1.24
N SER A 56 19.23 -3.06 -2.03
CA SER A 56 18.50 -4.28 -2.36
C SER A 56 19.21 -5.48 -1.73
N TYR A 57 18.42 -6.42 -1.22
CA TYR A 57 18.88 -7.61 -0.51
C TYR A 57 18.15 -8.85 -1.04
N GLY A 58 18.86 -9.97 -1.13
CA GLY A 58 18.29 -11.27 -1.47
C GLY A 58 17.73 -11.39 -2.89
N VAL A 59 16.72 -12.23 -3.05
CA VAL A 59 16.12 -12.61 -4.34
C VAL A 59 14.69 -12.08 -4.48
N ALA A 60 14.41 -11.45 -5.61
CA ALA A 60 13.05 -11.02 -5.99
C ALA A 60 12.18 -12.21 -6.37
N SER A 61 12.77 -13.28 -6.93
CA SER A 61 12.05 -14.51 -7.25
C SER A 61 12.89 -15.73 -6.91
N ILE A 62 12.39 -16.57 -5.98
CA ILE A 62 12.98 -17.87 -5.63
C ILE A 62 12.94 -18.82 -6.83
N GLN A 63 11.82 -18.89 -7.55
CA GLN A 63 11.65 -19.85 -8.66
C GLN A 63 12.58 -19.58 -9.82
N ASN A 64 12.92 -18.31 -10.05
CA ASN A 64 13.74 -17.88 -11.19
C ASN A 64 15.15 -17.44 -10.78
N ASP A 65 15.49 -17.56 -9.49
CA ASP A 65 16.75 -17.09 -8.89
C ASP A 65 17.15 -15.67 -9.33
N LEU A 66 16.18 -14.76 -9.31
CA LEU A 66 16.40 -13.37 -9.73
C LEU A 66 16.74 -12.50 -8.51
N PRO A 67 17.83 -11.72 -8.53
CA PRO A 67 18.16 -10.82 -7.42
C PRO A 67 17.16 -9.68 -7.32
N VAL A 68 16.97 -9.14 -6.10
CA VAL A 68 16.26 -7.86 -5.95
C VAL A 68 17.10 -6.76 -6.58
N LYS A 69 16.45 -5.92 -7.39
CA LYS A 69 17.03 -4.74 -8.03
C LYS A 69 16.30 -3.50 -7.54
N ASN A 70 16.91 -2.33 -7.76
CA ASN A 70 16.24 -1.06 -7.50
C ASN A 70 15.03 -0.78 -8.43
N THR A 71 14.85 -1.61 -9.46
CA THR A 71 13.71 -1.61 -10.38
C THR A 71 12.73 -2.75 -10.12
N SER A 72 12.93 -3.55 -9.07
CA SER A 72 11.97 -4.60 -8.69
C SER A 72 10.64 -3.98 -8.26
N ILE A 73 9.53 -4.53 -8.74
CA ILE A 73 8.18 -4.08 -8.42
C ILE A 73 7.60 -4.98 -7.34
N PHE A 74 7.35 -4.41 -6.17
CA PHE A 74 6.73 -5.09 -5.04
C PHE A 74 5.26 -4.67 -4.89
N PRO A 75 4.34 -5.59 -4.59
CA PRO A 75 2.97 -5.23 -4.25
C PRO A 75 2.94 -4.51 -2.90
N ILE A 76 2.55 -3.23 -2.88
CA ILE A 76 2.48 -2.44 -1.64
C ILE A 76 1.17 -2.65 -0.86
N ASN A 77 0.25 -3.45 -1.40
CA ASN A 77 -1.01 -3.85 -0.76
C ASN A 77 -1.76 -2.64 -0.18
N SER A 78 -2.07 -2.69 1.13
CA SER A 78 -2.86 -1.68 1.82
C SER A 78 -2.23 -0.28 1.85
N THR A 79 -0.93 -0.15 1.59
CA THR A 79 -0.27 1.16 1.42
C THR A 79 -0.87 1.95 0.25
N THR A 80 -1.52 1.28 -0.71
CA THR A 80 -2.30 1.92 -1.78
C THR A 80 -3.31 2.94 -1.25
N LYS A 81 -3.85 2.74 -0.05
CA LYS A 81 -4.82 3.64 0.58
C LYS A 81 -4.29 5.06 0.75
N VAL A 82 -2.98 5.24 0.92
CA VAL A 82 -2.37 6.59 1.00
C VAL A 82 -2.59 7.35 -0.31
N PHE A 83 -2.41 6.70 -1.46
CA PHE A 83 -2.66 7.33 -2.77
C PHE A 83 -4.15 7.62 -2.99
N THR A 84 -5.04 6.74 -2.55
CA THR A 84 -6.49 7.00 -2.57
C THR A 84 -6.85 8.20 -1.69
N ALA A 85 -6.32 8.29 -0.47
CA ALA A 85 -6.58 9.41 0.43
C ALA A 85 -6.07 10.73 -0.15
N VAL A 86 -4.87 10.73 -0.74
CA VAL A 86 -4.34 11.91 -1.46
C VAL A 86 -5.25 12.28 -2.63
N ALA A 87 -5.79 11.32 -3.39
CA ALA A 87 -6.71 11.60 -4.49
C ALA A 87 -8.01 12.25 -4.00
N VAL A 88 -8.56 11.78 -2.88
CA VAL A 88 -9.72 12.42 -2.24
C VAL A 88 -9.37 13.85 -1.84
N MET A 89 -8.23 14.06 -1.17
CA MET A 89 -7.81 15.40 -0.74
C MET A 89 -7.53 16.35 -1.92
N GLN A 90 -6.97 15.87 -3.03
CA GLN A 90 -6.80 16.64 -4.26
C GLN A 90 -8.16 17.13 -4.81
N LEU A 91 -9.21 16.32 -4.69
CA LEU A 91 -10.57 16.71 -5.09
C LEU A 91 -11.26 17.61 -4.05
N VAL A 92 -10.90 17.49 -2.76
CA VAL A 92 -11.32 18.42 -1.70
C VAL A 92 -10.73 19.82 -1.94
N GLU A 93 -9.43 19.91 -2.25
CA GLU A 93 -8.75 21.16 -2.57
C GLU A 93 -9.33 21.84 -3.82
N GLN A 94 -9.86 21.05 -4.77
CA GLN A 94 -10.58 21.55 -5.93
C GLN A 94 -12.04 21.97 -5.64
N GLY A 95 -12.51 21.84 -4.40
CA GLY A 95 -13.89 22.11 -4.00
C GLY A 95 -14.92 21.11 -4.56
N LYS A 96 -14.47 19.95 -5.05
CA LYS A 96 -15.34 18.93 -5.67
C LYS A 96 -15.84 17.88 -4.68
N ILE A 97 -15.10 17.66 -3.59
CA ILE A 97 -15.49 16.78 -2.48
C ILE A 97 -15.47 17.59 -1.18
N GLY A 98 -16.46 17.37 -0.32
CA GLY A 98 -16.43 17.83 1.07
C GLY A 98 -16.34 16.64 2.02
N LEU A 99 -15.41 16.70 2.98
CA LEU A 99 -15.15 15.60 3.91
C LEU A 99 -16.38 15.25 4.79
N SER A 100 -17.13 16.27 5.20
CA SER A 100 -18.36 16.11 5.99
C SER A 100 -19.60 15.82 5.14
N GLU A 101 -19.47 15.80 3.81
CA GLU A 101 -20.61 15.55 2.93
C GLU A 101 -20.96 14.06 2.93
N PRO A 102 -22.27 13.73 2.88
CA PRO A 102 -22.72 12.36 2.77
C PRO A 102 -22.29 11.74 1.44
N ILE A 103 -21.92 10.47 1.45
CA ILE A 103 -21.47 9.75 0.25
C ILE A 103 -22.58 9.63 -0.80
N SER A 104 -23.85 9.71 -0.40
CA SER A 104 -25.01 9.76 -1.30
C SER A 104 -25.06 10.99 -2.20
N LYS A 105 -24.29 12.05 -1.88
CA LYS A 105 -24.11 13.20 -2.76
C LYS A 105 -23.37 12.82 -4.05
N TYR A 106 -22.50 11.81 -3.98
CA TYR A 106 -21.65 11.39 -5.11
C TYR A 106 -22.11 10.06 -5.70
N LEU A 107 -22.63 9.14 -4.87
CA LEU A 107 -22.95 7.79 -5.28
C LEU A 107 -24.46 7.52 -5.20
N GLU A 108 -24.98 6.92 -6.27
CA GLU A 108 -26.38 6.52 -6.40
C GLU A 108 -26.56 5.05 -6.00
N ASN A 109 -27.81 4.62 -5.79
CA ASN A 109 -28.17 3.22 -5.50
C ASN A 109 -27.47 2.61 -4.26
N LEU A 110 -27.25 3.44 -3.24
CA LEU A 110 -26.75 3.02 -1.93
C LEU A 110 -27.89 2.56 -1.01
N PRO A 111 -27.68 1.52 -0.17
CA PRO A 111 -28.57 1.19 0.93
C PRO A 111 -28.86 2.42 1.79
N SER A 112 -30.10 2.55 2.28
CA SER A 112 -30.56 3.73 3.03
C SER A 112 -29.68 4.05 4.23
N GLU A 113 -29.20 3.02 4.94
CA GLU A 113 -28.31 3.16 6.09
C GLU A 113 -26.93 3.74 5.73
N TRP A 114 -26.49 3.56 4.49
CA TRP A 114 -25.16 3.99 4.04
C TRP A 114 -25.16 5.43 3.55
N GLN A 115 -26.32 5.95 3.14
CA GLN A 115 -26.44 7.25 2.48
C GLN A 115 -25.94 8.41 3.34
N LYS A 116 -26.02 8.31 4.67
CA LYS A 116 -25.60 9.37 5.60
C LYS A 116 -24.13 9.27 6.03
N ILE A 117 -23.43 8.20 5.65
CA ILE A 117 -22.00 8.06 5.95
C ILE A 117 -21.26 9.17 5.23
N THR A 118 -20.33 9.85 5.90
CA THR A 118 -19.54 10.92 5.30
C THR A 118 -18.26 10.40 4.64
N VAL A 119 -17.68 11.18 3.73
CA VAL A 119 -16.38 10.87 3.13
C VAL A 119 -15.29 10.70 4.18
N GLU A 120 -15.27 11.56 5.20
CA GLU A 120 -14.36 11.46 6.34
C GLU A 120 -14.50 10.13 7.07
N GLN A 121 -15.73 9.67 7.32
CA GLN A 121 -16.00 8.42 8.02
C GLN A 121 -15.53 7.18 7.23
N LEU A 122 -15.56 7.26 5.88
CA LEU A 122 -14.92 6.25 5.04
C LEU A 122 -13.39 6.28 5.20
N MET A 123 -12.77 7.46 5.04
CA MET A 123 -11.30 7.65 5.10
C MET A 123 -10.71 7.20 6.44
N THR A 124 -11.42 7.47 7.52
CA THR A 124 -11.01 7.21 8.92
C THR A 124 -11.49 5.86 9.46
N HIS A 125 -12.11 5.02 8.64
CA HIS A 125 -12.52 3.68 9.03
C HIS A 125 -13.56 3.60 10.18
N ILE A 126 -14.44 4.59 10.31
CA ILE A 126 -15.51 4.61 11.33
C ILE A 126 -16.92 4.50 10.73
N SER A 127 -17.02 4.01 9.49
CA SER A 127 -18.28 3.94 8.73
C SER A 127 -19.33 2.98 9.30
N GLY A 128 -18.91 1.90 9.95
CA GLY A 128 -19.78 0.79 10.35
C GLY A 128 -20.07 -0.20 9.23
N LEU A 129 -19.52 -0.01 8.02
CA LEU A 129 -19.86 -0.84 6.86
C LEU A 129 -19.46 -2.31 7.04
N PRO A 130 -20.19 -3.24 6.40
CA PRO A 130 -19.72 -4.61 6.23
C PRO A 130 -18.48 -4.64 5.31
N ASP A 131 -17.54 -5.55 5.56
CA ASP A 131 -16.30 -5.64 4.78
C ASP A 131 -16.51 -6.49 3.53
N ILE A 132 -16.22 -5.95 2.34
CA ILE A 132 -16.31 -6.66 1.07
C ILE A 132 -15.43 -7.92 1.02
N LEU A 133 -14.36 -7.99 1.83
CA LEU A 133 -13.56 -9.23 1.91
C LEU A 133 -14.28 -10.35 2.67
N SER A 134 -15.31 -10.04 3.47
CA SER A 134 -16.06 -11.05 4.24
C SER A 134 -16.85 -12.02 3.35
N VAL A 135 -17.06 -11.68 2.08
CA VAL A 135 -17.75 -12.57 1.13
C VAL A 135 -16.79 -13.50 0.39
N LEU A 136 -15.47 -13.32 0.55
CA LEU A 136 -14.48 -14.22 -0.04
C LEU A 136 -14.44 -15.55 0.71
N ASP A 137 -14.06 -16.61 0.00
CA ASP A 137 -13.82 -17.90 0.61
C ASP A 137 -12.64 -17.80 1.60
N PRO A 138 -12.83 -18.13 2.89
CA PRO A 138 -11.78 -17.93 3.90
C PRO A 138 -10.54 -18.83 3.72
N ALA A 139 -10.69 -19.96 3.03
CA ALA A 139 -9.60 -20.93 2.84
C ALA A 139 -8.71 -20.54 1.65
N THR A 140 -9.33 -20.06 0.57
CA THR A 140 -8.66 -19.78 -0.70
C THR A 140 -8.44 -18.29 -0.94
N GLY A 141 -9.15 -17.41 -0.22
CA GLY A 141 -9.21 -15.98 -0.52
C GLY A 141 -9.83 -15.68 -1.89
N SER A 142 -10.42 -16.69 -2.53
CA SER A 142 -11.01 -16.56 -3.86
C SER A 142 -12.46 -16.12 -3.76
N LEU A 143 -12.98 -15.64 -4.89
CA LEU A 143 -14.40 -15.37 -5.05
C LEU A 143 -15.26 -16.65 -5.03
N GLY A 144 -14.65 -17.85 -5.04
CA GLY A 144 -15.36 -19.10 -5.22
C GLY A 144 -16.26 -19.05 -6.46
N ALA A 145 -17.55 -19.39 -6.29
CA ALA A 145 -18.55 -19.30 -7.34
C ALA A 145 -19.06 -17.86 -7.63
N MET A 146 -18.69 -16.85 -6.83
CA MET A 146 -19.11 -15.45 -6.99
C MET A 146 -18.28 -14.76 -8.08
N ARG A 147 -18.44 -15.19 -9.33
CA ARG A 147 -17.50 -14.93 -10.45
C ARG A 147 -17.22 -13.45 -10.80
N THR A 148 -17.90 -12.47 -10.19
CA THR A 148 -17.74 -11.04 -10.54
C THR A 148 -17.81 -10.10 -9.34
N GLU A 149 -17.19 -8.93 -9.49
CA GLU A 149 -17.27 -7.80 -8.55
C GLU A 149 -18.72 -7.41 -8.25
N ASN A 150 -19.58 -7.40 -9.27
CA ASN A 150 -21.00 -7.09 -9.13
C ASN A 150 -21.71 -8.03 -8.15
N VAL A 151 -21.41 -9.33 -8.17
CA VAL A 151 -22.05 -10.28 -7.24
C VAL A 151 -21.63 -10.01 -5.80
N MET A 152 -20.34 -9.71 -5.56
CA MET A 152 -19.89 -9.30 -4.23
C MET A 152 -20.58 -8.02 -3.77
N TRP A 153 -20.72 -7.06 -4.69
CA TRP A 153 -21.30 -5.76 -4.41
C TRP A 153 -22.78 -5.86 -4.03
N GLU A 154 -23.55 -6.67 -4.76
CA GLU A 154 -24.96 -6.88 -4.44
C GLU A 154 -25.13 -7.66 -3.12
N LYS A 155 -24.24 -8.62 -2.84
CA LYS A 155 -24.26 -9.32 -1.55
C LYS A 155 -23.93 -8.40 -0.37
N ILE A 156 -22.92 -7.53 -0.51
CA ILE A 156 -22.47 -6.66 0.59
C ILE A 156 -23.51 -5.56 0.89
N LYS A 157 -24.25 -5.09 -0.11
CA LYS A 157 -25.37 -4.14 0.06
C LYS A 157 -26.52 -4.69 0.89
N LEU A 158 -26.71 -6.01 0.91
CA LEU A 158 -27.76 -6.69 1.69
C LEU A 158 -27.33 -6.93 3.14
N ALA A 159 -26.04 -6.80 3.46
CA ALA A 159 -25.56 -6.99 4.81
C ALA A 159 -25.82 -5.74 5.66
N PRO A 160 -26.24 -5.90 6.94
CA PRO A 160 -26.43 -4.77 7.84
C PRO A 160 -25.10 -4.09 8.15
N LEU A 161 -25.16 -2.87 8.69
CA LEU A 161 -24.00 -2.27 9.34
C LEU A 161 -23.52 -3.15 10.49
N ASN A 162 -22.20 -3.29 10.62
CA ASN A 162 -21.55 -4.02 11.70
C ASN A 162 -21.62 -3.29 13.05
N PHE A 163 -21.84 -1.98 13.03
CA PHE A 163 -21.99 -1.09 14.18
C PHE A 163 -22.48 0.28 13.71
N LYS A 164 -22.90 1.15 14.64
CA LYS A 164 -23.39 2.47 14.27
C LYS A 164 -22.26 3.33 13.71
N THR A 165 -22.52 4.04 12.62
CA THR A 165 -21.54 4.97 12.02
C THR A 165 -21.01 5.96 13.06
N GLY A 166 -19.68 6.12 13.11
CA GLY A 166 -18.96 6.99 14.03
C GLY A 166 -18.63 6.38 15.40
N GLU A 167 -19.16 5.19 15.72
CA GLU A 167 -19.05 4.61 17.07
C GLU A 167 -17.65 4.05 17.37
N ARG A 168 -17.00 3.43 16.38
CA ARG A 168 -15.67 2.81 16.55
C ARG A 168 -14.87 2.71 15.25
N LEU A 169 -13.56 2.58 15.41
CA LEU A 169 -12.63 2.25 14.33
C LEU A 169 -12.76 0.77 13.93
N SER A 170 -12.93 0.50 12.64
CA SER A 170 -12.83 -0.83 12.05
C SER A 170 -12.21 -0.75 10.66
N TYR A 171 -10.99 -1.25 10.54
CA TYR A 171 -10.28 -1.32 9.26
C TYR A 171 -11.09 -2.15 8.27
N ASN A 172 -11.44 -1.56 7.12
CA ASN A 172 -12.49 -2.07 6.25
C ASN A 172 -12.21 -1.69 4.79
N GLN A 173 -12.29 -2.67 3.89
CA GLN A 173 -11.98 -2.48 2.47
C GLN A 173 -13.10 -1.83 1.66
N THR A 174 -14.37 -2.05 2.04
CA THR A 174 -15.55 -1.39 1.44
C THR A 174 -15.42 0.13 1.49
N ASN A 175 -14.82 0.68 2.56
CA ASN A 175 -14.60 2.12 2.67
C ASN A 175 -13.77 2.66 1.50
N TYR A 176 -12.61 2.05 1.23
CA TYR A 176 -11.70 2.53 0.19
C TYR A 176 -12.16 2.16 -1.21
N TYR A 177 -12.96 1.10 -1.35
CA TYR A 177 -13.70 0.82 -2.58
C TYR A 177 -14.67 1.96 -2.91
N LEU A 178 -15.49 2.38 -1.95
CA LEU A 178 -16.42 3.50 -2.12
C LEU A 178 -15.69 4.82 -2.40
N LEU A 179 -14.56 5.10 -1.72
CA LEU A 179 -13.74 6.27 -2.04
C LEU A 179 -13.22 6.23 -3.48
N GLY A 180 -12.80 5.07 -3.99
CA GLY A 180 -12.46 4.87 -5.40
C GLY A 180 -13.62 5.24 -6.33
N LYS A 181 -14.83 4.77 -6.04
CA LYS A 181 -16.04 5.11 -6.81
C LYS A 181 -16.39 6.60 -6.76
N ILE A 182 -16.19 7.25 -5.62
CA ILE A 182 -16.39 8.71 -5.50
C ILE A 182 -15.37 9.45 -6.38
N ILE A 183 -14.09 9.05 -6.35
CA ILE A 183 -13.05 9.63 -7.22
C ILE A 183 -13.46 9.47 -8.69
N GLU A 184 -13.90 8.29 -9.11
CA GLU A 184 -14.31 8.03 -10.50
C GLU A 184 -15.48 8.94 -10.91
N LYS A 185 -16.54 8.98 -10.11
CA LYS A 185 -17.72 9.81 -10.39
C LYS A 185 -17.37 11.29 -10.47
N VAL A 186 -16.62 11.80 -9.50
CA VAL A 186 -16.36 13.24 -9.34
C VAL A 186 -15.31 13.74 -10.33
N SER A 187 -14.32 12.91 -10.67
CA SER A 187 -13.29 13.28 -11.64
C SER A 187 -13.72 13.07 -13.10
N GLY A 188 -14.64 12.13 -13.36
CA GLY A 188 -15.00 11.70 -14.71
C GLY A 188 -13.95 10.80 -15.37
N ASP A 189 -12.93 10.35 -14.63
CA ASP A 189 -11.87 9.46 -15.10
C ASP A 189 -11.84 8.17 -14.27
N SER A 190 -11.21 7.11 -14.78
CA SER A 190 -11.00 5.90 -13.98
C SER A 190 -10.09 6.20 -12.79
N PHE A 191 -10.27 5.48 -11.68
CA PHE A 191 -9.43 5.66 -10.49
C PHE A 191 -7.93 5.49 -10.81
N VAL A 192 -7.60 4.48 -11.62
CA VAL A 192 -6.23 4.18 -12.05
C VAL A 192 -5.63 5.35 -12.83
N ASN A 193 -6.35 5.89 -13.81
CA ASN A 193 -5.86 7.02 -14.58
C ASN A 193 -5.74 8.27 -13.72
N PHE A 194 -6.73 8.56 -12.88
CA PHE A 194 -6.73 9.74 -12.04
C PHE A 194 -5.49 9.76 -11.14
N VAL A 195 -5.20 8.66 -10.42
CA VAL A 195 -4.00 8.55 -9.57
C VAL A 195 -2.72 8.63 -10.41
N THR A 196 -2.69 7.95 -11.56
CA THR A 196 -1.50 7.96 -12.43
C THR A 196 -1.17 9.37 -12.92
N GLN A 197 -2.16 10.11 -13.41
CA GLN A 197 -1.95 11.46 -13.97
C GLN A 197 -1.70 12.51 -12.88
N ASN A 198 -2.43 12.44 -11.76
CA ASN A 198 -2.40 13.48 -10.74
C ASN A 198 -1.38 13.22 -9.63
N GLN A 199 -0.79 12.02 -9.55
CA GLN A 199 0.20 11.68 -8.53
C GLN A 199 1.46 11.10 -9.17
N PHE A 200 1.38 9.91 -9.78
CA PHE A 200 2.59 9.21 -10.25
C PHE A 200 3.37 10.04 -11.29
N ASN A 201 2.70 10.56 -12.31
CA ASN A 201 3.34 11.37 -13.35
C ASN A 201 3.85 12.71 -12.81
N ARG A 202 3.14 13.31 -11.84
CA ARG A 202 3.50 14.60 -11.23
C ARG A 202 4.82 14.54 -10.46
N VAL A 203 5.10 13.42 -9.79
CA VAL A 203 6.32 13.23 -9.00
C VAL A 203 7.33 12.27 -9.66
N GLY A 204 7.10 11.90 -10.92
CA GLY A 204 8.04 11.09 -11.70
C GLY A 204 8.14 9.62 -11.28
N MET A 205 7.10 9.05 -10.67
CA MET A 205 7.02 7.64 -10.27
C MET A 205 6.77 6.70 -11.46
N LYS A 206 7.73 6.63 -12.39
CA LYS A 206 7.61 5.89 -13.66
C LYS A 206 7.50 4.37 -13.52
N ASN A 207 7.92 3.83 -12.38
CA ASN A 207 7.92 2.40 -12.08
C ASN A 207 6.82 2.05 -11.06
N THR A 208 5.70 2.77 -11.07
CA THR A 208 4.56 2.51 -10.19
C THR A 208 3.32 2.34 -11.04
N GLN A 209 2.61 1.24 -10.82
CA GLN A 209 1.41 0.90 -11.58
C GLN A 209 0.45 0.10 -10.71
N PHE A 210 -0.83 0.17 -11.08
CA PHE A 210 -1.84 -0.76 -10.58
C PHE A 210 -1.72 -2.10 -11.30
N GLY A 211 -2.11 -3.17 -10.62
CA GLY A 211 -2.13 -4.52 -11.17
C GLY A 211 -2.92 -5.47 -10.29
N ASP A 212 -3.33 -6.58 -10.88
CA ASP A 212 -3.99 -7.69 -10.23
C ASP A 212 -3.21 -9.00 -10.46
N SER A 213 -3.74 -10.12 -9.95
CA SER A 213 -3.11 -11.44 -10.09
C SER A 213 -2.98 -11.95 -11.53
N ARG A 214 -3.59 -11.26 -12.51
CA ARG A 214 -3.55 -11.60 -13.94
C ARG A 214 -2.63 -10.66 -14.72
N SER A 215 -2.15 -9.60 -14.09
CA SER A 215 -1.35 -8.57 -14.71
C SER A 215 0.08 -9.08 -14.95
N ILE A 216 0.60 -8.90 -16.17
CA ILE A 216 2.00 -9.20 -16.49
C ILE A 216 2.81 -7.94 -16.24
N ILE A 217 3.60 -7.93 -15.16
CA ILE A 217 4.36 -6.77 -14.71
C ILE A 217 5.86 -7.06 -14.83
N PRO A 218 6.62 -6.31 -15.65
CA PRO A 218 8.07 -6.43 -15.70
C PRO A 218 8.72 -6.20 -14.34
N ASN A 219 9.77 -6.98 -14.02
CA ASN A 219 10.50 -6.91 -12.75
C ASN A 219 9.64 -7.19 -11.48
N TYR A 220 8.47 -7.81 -11.63
CA TYR A 220 7.62 -8.17 -10.50
C TYR A 220 8.31 -9.13 -9.53
N ALA A 221 8.32 -8.77 -8.25
CA ALA A 221 8.72 -9.61 -7.15
C ALA A 221 7.46 -10.22 -6.51
N PRO A 222 7.16 -11.52 -6.72
CA PRO A 222 5.96 -12.13 -6.16
C PRO A 222 5.99 -12.20 -4.63
N THR A 223 4.82 -12.09 -4.02
CA THR A 223 4.65 -12.33 -2.58
C THR A 223 4.82 -13.81 -2.28
N TYR A 224 5.63 -14.12 -1.25
CA TYR A 224 5.80 -15.47 -0.72
C TYR A 224 5.03 -15.62 0.58
N ARG A 225 4.33 -16.75 0.73
CA ARG A 225 3.68 -17.14 1.98
C ARG A 225 4.29 -18.44 2.46
N GLY A 226 4.96 -18.40 3.61
CA GLY A 226 5.42 -19.62 4.27
C GLY A 226 4.24 -20.45 4.76
N SER A 227 4.21 -21.75 4.46
CA SER A 227 3.36 -22.69 5.17
C SER A 227 4.05 -23.04 6.49
N VAL A 228 3.55 -22.50 7.60
CA VAL A 228 3.87 -23.10 8.91
C VAL A 228 2.89 -24.25 9.10
N SER A 229 3.17 -25.38 8.45
CA SER A 229 2.51 -26.63 8.79
C SER A 229 3.16 -27.18 10.07
N LYS A 230 2.78 -26.63 11.23
CA LYS A 230 2.79 -27.44 12.45
C LYS A 230 1.43 -28.12 12.52
N VAL A 231 1.43 -29.45 12.40
CA VAL A 231 0.23 -30.25 12.65
C VAL A 231 -0.31 -29.86 14.05
N GLY A 232 -1.48 -29.24 14.11
CA GLY A 232 -2.20 -28.97 15.36
C GLY A 232 -2.28 -27.52 15.87
N GLU A 233 -1.63 -26.51 15.26
CA GLU A 233 -1.77 -25.12 15.70
C GLU A 233 -2.30 -24.19 14.60
N LYS A 234 -3.27 -23.33 14.96
CA LYS A 234 -3.80 -22.27 14.07
C LYS A 234 -2.66 -21.39 13.58
N ILE A 235 -2.65 -21.12 12.28
CA ILE A 235 -1.74 -20.20 11.57
C ILE A 235 -1.71 -18.85 12.32
N LYS A 236 -0.67 -18.61 13.10
CA LYS A 236 -0.30 -17.27 13.57
C LYS A 236 0.91 -16.85 12.75
N ASN A 237 0.74 -15.75 12.02
CA ASN A 237 1.76 -15.02 11.26
C ASN A 237 2.05 -15.57 9.85
N ALA A 238 1.13 -15.31 8.92
CA ALA A 238 1.54 -15.08 7.55
C ALA A 238 2.09 -13.65 7.47
N ILE A 239 3.40 -13.49 7.30
CA ILE A 239 3.99 -12.20 7.02
C ILE A 239 3.68 -11.91 5.56
N PHE A 240 2.88 -10.88 5.32
CA PHE A 240 2.71 -10.28 4.01
C PHE A 240 3.87 -9.30 3.82
N VAL A 241 4.74 -9.58 2.85
CA VAL A 241 5.63 -8.56 2.27
C VAL A 241 5.04 -8.18 0.92
#